data_AF-A0A7S2UB77-F1
#
_entry.id   AF-A0A7S2UB77-F1
#
_cell.length_a   1.000
_cell.length_b   1.000
_cell.length_c   1.000
_cell.angle_alpha   90.00
_cell.angle_beta   90.00
_cell.angle_gamma   90.00
#
_symmetry.space_group_name_H-M   'P 1'
#
loop_
_entity.id
_entity.type
_entity.pdbx_description
1 polymer ?
#
loop_
_entity_poly.entity_id
_entity_poly.type
_entity_poly.pdbx_seq_one_letter_code
_entity_poly.pdbx_strand_id
1 'polypeptide(L)'
;MSASWESSAQDFGQKVDLTVRIREILRNYPEGLSILKELIQNADDAGARTVRFCAAAPRPRSSADVDQSPLSQLMEGPSLLAYNSASFTDTDFKSIQRIGDSLKKDDTGTKTGRFGVGVNSTYHLTDVPLFVSGQKVVLFDPQASYVPGIHPANPGKMVDLSTKNGRNLVASLPAVFSPLNIFGAHLEEGNKNFDGTTFRFALRTPEAAATSRLSHQSHSLEQIRDLLKQMAEAASSMLLFLKHVECIEIYDWPADQESPQQIHSTFLRSADGESMDLLRMKRSYVITAPNKVPSKPQAVDYVMDMTSSGIGVATDVQNDGDEKDQGVKKERWIVCNQLGGGNASRMAQDPGLSHMKLIPWAGVAARLSPLVDDTSFEGAAYCFLPLPAKTKLPCHVNGYFELSSNRRDVWWGEDMAGDGRARADWNYSLLADLAMPSYCRLVAKSISAQHVSATTYEQLFPPGDDTVTGPWRVLSDGFFSGIRNLPVLYNSSSSRDDDESLSAW
;
A
#
# COMPACT_ATOMS: atom_id res chain seq x y z
N MET A 1 31.39 -54.45 13.52
CA MET A 1 30.27 -53.76 14.18
C MET A 1 30.26 -52.34 13.67
N SER A 2 29.29 -51.95 12.84
CA SER A 2 29.15 -50.54 12.45
C SER A 2 28.59 -49.80 13.67
N ALA A 3 29.37 -48.88 14.24
CA ALA A 3 28.83 -47.97 15.26
C ALA A 3 27.61 -47.25 14.67
N SER A 4 26.42 -47.47 15.24
CA SER A 4 25.21 -46.82 14.74
C SER A 4 25.21 -45.38 15.24
N TRP A 5 25.08 -44.43 14.32
CA TRP A 5 24.92 -43.01 14.65
C TRP A 5 23.79 -42.79 15.66
N GLU A 6 22.73 -43.58 15.55
CA GLU A 6 21.56 -43.59 16.44
C GLU A 6 21.88 -43.89 17.91
N SER A 7 22.95 -44.63 18.20
CA SER A 7 23.33 -44.98 19.59
C SER A 7 24.46 -44.11 20.16
N SER A 8 25.14 -43.33 19.30
CA SER A 8 26.39 -42.64 19.65
C SER A 8 26.34 -41.12 19.45
N ALA A 9 25.25 -40.58 18.89
CA ALA A 9 25.06 -39.15 18.66
C ALA A 9 23.66 -38.71 19.08
N GLN A 10 23.57 -37.50 19.65
CA GLN A 10 22.29 -36.85 19.96
C GLN A 10 21.96 -35.84 18.86
N ASP A 11 20.69 -35.75 18.49
CA ASP A 11 20.20 -34.71 17.59
C ASP A 11 20.49 -33.31 18.17
N PHE A 12 21.23 -32.52 17.40
CA PHE A 12 21.60 -31.15 17.73
C PHE A 12 21.26 -30.26 16.53
N GLY A 13 20.59 -29.13 16.78
CA GLY A 13 20.11 -28.25 15.73
C GLY A 13 19.75 -26.85 16.23
N GLN A 14 19.68 -25.91 15.30
CA GLN A 14 19.30 -24.53 15.56
C GLN A 14 17.80 -24.43 15.88
N LYS A 15 17.43 -23.46 16.73
CA LYS A 15 16.03 -23.14 17.08
C LYS A 15 15.76 -21.68 16.74
N VAL A 16 14.54 -21.39 16.31
CA VAL A 16 14.07 -20.02 16.02
C VAL A 16 13.04 -19.62 17.06
N ASP A 17 13.30 -18.52 17.76
CA ASP A 17 12.34 -17.91 18.69
C ASP A 17 11.49 -16.87 17.95
N LEU A 18 10.17 -16.97 18.09
CA LEU A 18 9.22 -16.11 17.39
C LEU A 18 9.39 -14.63 17.76
N THR A 19 9.59 -14.32 19.05
CA THR A 19 9.75 -12.95 19.54
C THR A 19 11.05 -12.33 19.04
N VAL A 20 12.13 -13.13 18.97
CA VAL A 20 13.40 -12.70 18.36
C VAL A 20 13.22 -12.41 16.88
N ARG A 21 12.53 -13.30 16.15
CA ARG A 21 12.27 -13.11 14.71
C ARG A 21 11.45 -11.86 14.44
N ILE A 22 10.41 -11.58 15.23
CA ILE A 22 9.63 -10.34 15.12
C ILE A 22 10.53 -9.13 15.38
N ARG A 23 11.36 -9.15 16.42
CA ARG A 23 12.28 -8.04 16.73
C ARG A 23 13.28 -7.76 15.59
N GLU A 24 13.78 -8.79 14.92
CA GLU A 24 14.62 -8.64 13.72
C GLU A 24 13.86 -7.96 12.57
N ILE A 25 12.59 -8.31 12.38
CA ILE A 25 11.72 -7.65 11.39
C ILE A 25 11.57 -6.17 11.76
N LEU A 26 11.21 -5.86 13.02
CA LEU A 26 11.03 -4.48 13.47
C LEU A 26 12.29 -3.61 13.30
N ARG A 27 13.49 -4.18 13.44
CA ARG A 27 14.76 -3.46 13.20
C ARG A 27 15.00 -3.11 11.73
N ASN A 28 14.56 -3.96 10.81
CA ASN A 28 14.76 -3.77 9.37
C ASN A 28 13.63 -2.95 8.71
N TYR A 29 12.47 -2.87 9.37
CA TYR A 29 11.30 -2.14 8.91
C TYR A 29 11.10 -0.91 9.79
N PRO A 30 11.58 0.27 9.36
CA PRO A 30 11.50 1.48 10.18
C PRO A 30 10.04 1.82 10.48
N GLU A 31 9.81 2.43 11.64
CA GLU A 31 8.50 2.89 12.13
C GLU A 31 7.90 4.02 11.28
N GLY A 32 6.66 4.41 11.61
CA GLY A 32 5.96 5.52 10.98
C GLY A 32 5.05 5.09 9.83
N LEU A 33 5.03 5.87 8.74
CA LEU A 33 4.06 5.68 7.64
C LEU A 33 4.18 4.32 6.94
N SER A 34 5.32 3.66 7.04
CA SER A 34 5.54 2.29 6.55
C SER A 34 4.49 1.31 7.09
N ILE A 35 4.12 1.41 8.37
CA ILE A 35 3.14 0.53 9.01
C ILE A 35 1.77 0.68 8.33
N LEU A 36 1.35 1.93 8.11
CA LEU A 36 0.07 2.24 7.46
C LEU A 36 0.07 1.84 5.98
N LYS A 37 1.20 2.05 5.29
CA LYS A 37 1.42 1.59 3.91
C LYS A 37 1.28 0.08 3.78
N GLU A 38 1.83 -0.71 4.70
CA GLU A 38 1.68 -2.18 4.70
C GLU A 38 0.22 -2.59 4.93
N LEU A 39 -0.53 -1.89 5.79
CA LEU A 39 -1.97 -2.14 6.00
C LEU A 39 -2.79 -1.80 4.76
N ILE A 40 -2.50 -0.69 4.08
CA ILE A 40 -3.11 -0.34 2.78
C ILE A 40 -2.78 -1.39 1.73
N GLN A 41 -1.52 -1.83 1.64
CA GLN A 41 -1.11 -2.83 0.66
C GLN A 41 -1.80 -4.18 0.90
N ASN A 42 -1.96 -4.59 2.16
CA ASN A 42 -2.72 -5.79 2.53
C ASN A 42 -4.20 -5.67 2.13
N ALA A 43 -4.80 -4.50 2.33
CA ALA A 43 -6.17 -4.23 1.91
C ALA A 43 -6.32 -4.25 0.37
N ASP A 44 -5.38 -3.64 -0.36
CA ASP A 44 -5.34 -3.65 -1.83
C ASP A 44 -5.20 -5.08 -2.36
N ASP A 45 -4.26 -5.86 -1.82
CA ASP A 45 -4.05 -7.27 -2.20
C ASP A 45 -5.26 -8.17 -1.87
N ALA A 46 -6.10 -7.77 -0.91
CA ALA A 46 -7.36 -8.43 -0.57
C ALA A 46 -8.55 -7.98 -1.45
N GLY A 47 -8.34 -6.99 -2.33
CA GLY A 47 -9.39 -6.45 -3.20
C GLY A 47 -10.30 -5.40 -2.53
N ALA A 48 -9.86 -4.79 -1.43
CA ALA A 48 -10.63 -3.75 -0.76
C ALA A 48 -10.75 -2.49 -1.61
N ARG A 49 -11.89 -1.79 -1.52
CA ARG A 49 -12.14 -0.50 -2.17
C ARG A 49 -11.89 0.68 -1.23
N THR A 50 -12.20 0.51 0.04
CA THR A 50 -12.05 1.57 1.05
C THR A 50 -11.15 1.08 2.17
N VAL A 51 -10.24 1.94 2.60
CA VAL A 51 -9.44 1.78 3.83
C VAL A 51 -9.73 2.94 4.76
N ARG A 52 -9.94 2.65 6.05
CA ARG A 52 -10.18 3.64 7.09
C ARG A 52 -9.18 3.47 8.21
N PHE A 53 -8.62 4.56 8.69
CA PHE A 53 -7.81 4.58 9.91
C PHE A 53 -8.46 5.45 10.96
N CYS A 54 -8.44 5.03 12.21
CA CYS A 54 -9.01 5.79 13.31
C CYS A 54 -8.07 5.79 14.52
N ALA A 55 -7.69 6.99 14.97
CA ALA A 55 -7.07 7.17 16.28
C ALA A 55 -8.18 7.14 17.34
N ALA A 56 -8.20 6.10 18.17
CA ALA A 56 -9.22 5.91 19.19
C ALA A 56 -8.66 6.18 20.58
N ALA A 57 -9.27 7.12 21.28
CA ALA A 57 -8.96 7.42 22.67
C ALA A 57 -9.32 6.25 23.59
N PRO A 58 -8.72 6.16 24.79
CA PRO A 58 -9.11 5.18 25.80
C PRO A 58 -10.61 5.26 26.07
N ARG A 59 -11.27 4.11 26.17
CA ARG A 59 -12.70 4.05 26.47
C ARG A 59 -12.87 3.78 27.96
N PRO A 60 -13.70 4.56 28.68
CA PRO A 60 -13.92 4.33 30.09
C PRO A 60 -14.50 2.93 30.30
N ARG A 61 -13.96 2.23 31.30
CA ARG A 61 -14.40 0.91 31.67
C ARG A 61 -15.86 0.95 32.10
N SER A 62 -16.70 0.09 31.52
CA SER A 62 -18.07 -0.07 31.98
C SER A 62 -18.08 -0.57 33.43
N SER A 63 -19.00 -0.09 34.25
CA SER A 63 -19.19 -0.61 35.61
C SER A 63 -19.58 -2.09 35.64
N ALA A 64 -20.06 -2.64 34.51
CA ALA A 64 -20.34 -4.06 34.33
C ALA A 64 -19.10 -4.89 33.97
N ASP A 65 -17.97 -4.26 33.62
CA ASP A 65 -16.75 -4.97 33.26
C ASP A 65 -15.97 -5.31 34.54
N VAL A 66 -15.85 -6.60 34.84
CA VAL A 66 -15.12 -7.12 36.00
C VAL A 66 -13.82 -7.85 35.62
N ASP A 67 -13.52 -8.01 34.32
CA ASP A 67 -12.28 -8.67 33.89
C ASP A 67 -11.05 -7.78 34.06
N GLN A 68 -10.19 -8.13 35.00
CA GLN A 68 -8.93 -7.43 35.30
C GLN A 68 -7.72 -8.14 34.69
N SER A 69 -7.94 -8.98 33.66
CA SER A 69 -6.84 -9.64 32.97
C SER A 69 -5.86 -8.63 32.33
N PRO A 70 -4.58 -9.00 32.17
CA PRO A 70 -3.62 -8.16 31.45
C PRO A 70 -4.07 -7.78 30.05
N LEU A 71 -4.83 -8.67 29.38
CA LEU A 71 -5.42 -8.39 28.07
C LEU A 71 -6.44 -7.24 28.15
N SER A 72 -7.38 -7.29 29.08
CA SER A 72 -8.39 -6.25 29.24
C SER A 72 -7.78 -4.91 29.62
N GLN A 73 -6.78 -4.90 30.51
CA GLN A 73 -6.05 -3.68 30.87
C GLN A 73 -5.33 -3.05 29.66
N LEU A 74 -4.65 -3.85 28.83
CA LEU A 74 -4.04 -3.36 27.59
C LEU A 74 -5.10 -2.80 26.62
N MET A 75 -6.22 -3.50 26.49
CA MET A 75 -7.31 -3.15 25.57
C MET A 75 -8.18 -1.99 26.06
N GLU A 76 -8.02 -1.48 27.28
CA GLU A 76 -8.68 -0.23 27.71
C GLU A 76 -7.95 1.02 27.20
N GLY A 77 -6.68 0.86 26.84
CA GLY A 77 -5.82 1.93 26.39
C GLY A 77 -6.22 2.54 25.03
N PRO A 78 -5.49 3.60 24.62
CA PRO A 78 -5.66 4.18 23.30
C PRO A 78 -5.30 3.15 22.22
N SER A 79 -5.89 3.27 21.03
CA SER A 79 -5.63 2.32 19.94
C SER A 79 -5.63 2.97 18.58
N LEU A 80 -4.90 2.35 17.65
CA LEU A 80 -5.10 2.58 16.22
C LEU A 80 -6.07 1.50 15.71
N LEU A 81 -7.16 1.92 15.09
CA LEU A 81 -8.09 1.05 14.38
C LEU A 81 -7.84 1.18 12.88
N ALA A 82 -7.79 0.05 12.17
CA ALA A 82 -7.58 0.01 10.73
C ALA A 82 -8.61 -0.91 10.08
N TYR A 83 -9.52 -0.32 9.32
CA TYR A 83 -10.56 -1.04 8.59
C TYR A 83 -10.27 -1.09 7.10
N ASN A 84 -10.68 -2.18 6.46
CA ASN A 84 -10.83 -2.25 5.01
C ASN A 84 -12.08 -3.02 4.60
N SER A 85 -12.60 -2.70 3.42
CA SER A 85 -13.84 -3.27 2.88
C SER A 85 -13.69 -4.68 2.28
N ALA A 86 -12.60 -5.40 2.54
CA ALA A 86 -12.43 -6.78 2.13
C ALA A 86 -12.48 -7.71 3.34
N SER A 87 -12.99 -8.92 3.12
CA SER A 87 -13.04 -9.98 4.13
C SER A 87 -11.95 -11.02 3.88
N PHE A 88 -11.37 -11.56 4.94
CA PHE A 88 -10.39 -12.65 4.87
C PHE A 88 -11.04 -13.92 4.32
N THR A 89 -10.38 -14.56 3.37
CA THR A 89 -10.68 -15.94 2.95
C THR A 89 -10.05 -16.94 3.92
N ASP A 90 -10.45 -18.21 3.86
CA ASP A 90 -9.79 -19.27 4.63
C ASP A 90 -8.30 -19.42 4.28
N THR A 91 -7.91 -19.11 3.04
CA THR A 91 -6.51 -19.06 2.62
C THR A 91 -5.76 -17.91 3.27
N ASP A 92 -6.39 -16.75 3.43
CA ASP A 92 -5.79 -15.60 4.12
C ASP A 92 -5.58 -15.91 5.62
N PHE A 93 -6.55 -16.56 6.28
CA PHE A 93 -6.40 -17.01 7.68
C PHE A 93 -5.25 -18.00 7.87
N LYS A 94 -5.01 -18.91 6.93
CA LYS A 94 -3.86 -19.83 6.98
C LYS A 94 -2.54 -19.10 6.70
N SER A 95 -2.58 -18.11 5.80
CA SER A 95 -1.39 -17.37 5.37
C SER A 95 -0.89 -16.41 6.44
N ILE A 96 -1.78 -15.71 7.15
CA ILE A 96 -1.42 -14.72 8.18
C ILE A 96 -0.72 -15.37 9.39
N GLN A 97 -0.90 -16.68 9.62
CA GLN A 97 -0.24 -17.42 10.70
C GLN A 97 1.25 -17.68 10.43
N ARG A 98 1.72 -17.57 9.18
CA ARG A 98 3.07 -17.95 8.79
C ARG A 98 3.94 -16.74 8.56
N ILE A 99 4.83 -16.47 9.52
CA ILE A 99 5.81 -15.39 9.39
C ILE A 99 6.87 -15.76 8.37
N GLY A 100 7.03 -14.93 7.33
CA GLY A 100 8.10 -15.05 6.34
C GLY A 100 7.96 -16.22 5.35
N ASP A 101 7.14 -17.22 5.65
CA ASP A 101 6.66 -18.22 4.70
C ASP A 101 5.36 -17.68 4.11
N SER A 102 5.48 -16.79 3.11
CA SER A 102 4.33 -16.41 2.30
C SER A 102 3.86 -17.67 1.56
N LEU A 103 2.96 -18.40 2.22
CA LEU A 103 2.26 -19.60 1.77
C LEU A 103 1.44 -19.40 0.48
N LYS A 104 1.65 -18.29 -0.22
CA LYS A 104 1.12 -17.93 -1.53
C LYS A 104 1.86 -18.78 -2.59
N LYS A 105 1.69 -20.09 -2.44
CA LYS A 105 1.88 -21.18 -3.40
C LYS A 105 0.69 -21.27 -4.38
N ASP A 106 -0.13 -20.22 -4.48
CA ASP A 106 -1.11 -20.14 -5.56
C ASP A 106 -0.40 -19.67 -6.82
N ASP A 107 -0.66 -20.37 -7.92
CA ASP A 107 -0.18 -20.16 -9.29
C ASP A 107 -0.42 -18.74 -9.83
N THR A 108 -1.14 -17.89 -9.11
CA THR A 108 -1.68 -16.64 -9.62
C THR A 108 -0.75 -15.44 -9.42
N GLY A 109 0.29 -15.47 -8.58
CA GLY A 109 1.31 -14.39 -8.51
C GLY A 109 0.81 -12.96 -8.20
N THR A 110 -0.47 -12.77 -7.87
CA THR A 110 -1.18 -11.47 -7.93
C THR A 110 -1.00 -10.55 -6.73
N LYS A 111 -0.52 -11.09 -5.61
CA LYS A 111 -0.40 -10.34 -4.35
C LYS A 111 0.95 -9.64 -4.30
N THR A 112 0.91 -8.32 -4.20
CA THR A 112 2.07 -7.41 -4.16
C THR A 112 2.96 -7.68 -2.94
N GLY A 113 2.37 -8.11 -1.83
CA GLY A 113 3.06 -8.49 -0.60
C GLY A 113 3.75 -9.84 -0.73
N ARG A 114 4.94 -9.87 -1.36
CA ARG A 114 5.81 -11.06 -1.49
C ARG A 114 6.34 -11.59 -0.16
N PHE A 115 6.48 -10.74 0.84
CA PHE A 115 7.35 -11.03 1.99
C PHE A 115 6.60 -11.43 3.27
N GLY A 116 5.26 -11.44 3.29
CA GLY A 116 4.49 -11.98 4.42
C GLY A 116 4.83 -11.39 5.80
N VAL A 117 5.38 -10.17 5.86
CA VAL A 117 5.84 -9.51 7.10
C VAL A 117 5.07 -8.24 7.44
N GLY A 118 4.14 -7.79 6.59
CA GLY A 118 3.41 -6.52 6.78
C GLY A 118 2.54 -6.46 8.04
N VAL A 119 2.01 -7.59 8.51
CA VAL A 119 1.31 -7.64 9.81
C VAL A 119 2.32 -7.54 10.96
N ASN A 120 3.54 -8.05 10.80
CA ASN A 120 4.54 -8.00 11.87
C ASN A 120 5.06 -6.59 12.15
N SER A 121 5.04 -5.68 11.17
CA SER A 121 5.38 -4.27 11.44
C SER A 121 4.38 -3.59 12.38
N THR A 122 3.17 -4.13 12.55
CA THR A 122 2.21 -3.62 13.55
C THR A 122 2.66 -3.85 14.99
N TYR A 123 3.63 -4.75 15.22
CA TYR A 123 4.23 -4.93 16.55
C TYR A 123 5.11 -3.76 17.00
N HIS A 124 5.38 -2.78 16.12
CA HIS A 124 5.85 -1.47 16.59
C HIS A 124 4.84 -0.81 17.52
N LEU A 125 3.54 -0.90 17.18
CA LEU A 125 2.46 -0.23 17.89
C LEU A 125 1.93 -1.02 19.08
N THR A 126 1.80 -2.34 18.96
CA THR A 126 1.07 -3.18 19.92
C THR A 126 1.79 -4.49 20.21
N ASP A 127 1.54 -5.10 21.37
CA ASP A 127 1.93 -6.50 21.63
C ASP A 127 0.86 -7.51 21.21
N VAL A 128 -0.41 -7.08 21.08
CA VAL A 128 -1.55 -7.95 20.80
C VAL A 128 -2.40 -7.38 19.66
N PRO A 129 -2.01 -7.58 18.39
CA PRO A 129 -2.89 -7.31 17.27
C PRO A 129 -4.18 -8.14 17.39
N LEU A 130 -5.31 -7.46 17.43
CA LEU A 130 -6.65 -8.02 17.45
C LEU A 130 -7.36 -7.64 16.15
N PHE A 131 -8.08 -8.55 15.50
CA PHE A 131 -8.91 -8.18 14.37
C PHE A 131 -10.16 -9.04 14.23
N VAL A 132 -11.17 -8.49 13.56
CA VAL A 132 -12.36 -9.22 13.13
C VAL A 132 -12.46 -9.20 11.61
N SER A 133 -12.81 -10.35 11.02
CA SER A 133 -13.16 -10.46 9.61
C SER A 133 -14.12 -11.63 9.37
N GLY A 134 -15.20 -11.37 8.62
CA GLY A 134 -16.27 -12.35 8.44
C GLY A 134 -16.85 -12.80 9.78
N GLN A 135 -16.75 -14.09 10.06
CA GLN A 135 -17.28 -14.72 11.28
C GLN A 135 -16.19 -14.98 12.34
N LYS A 136 -14.98 -14.45 12.17
CA LYS A 136 -13.82 -14.80 12.99
C LYS A 136 -13.22 -13.55 13.64
N VAL A 137 -12.96 -13.65 14.94
CA VAL A 137 -12.12 -12.69 15.69
C VAL A 137 -10.79 -13.39 16.01
N VAL A 138 -9.67 -12.72 15.80
CA VAL A 138 -8.34 -13.29 15.98
C VAL A 138 -7.49 -12.37 16.84
N LEU A 139 -6.77 -12.97 17.78
CA LEU A 139 -5.78 -12.33 18.64
C LEU A 139 -4.43 -13.00 18.42
N PHE A 140 -3.39 -12.22 18.16
CA PHE A 140 -2.01 -12.69 18.18
C PHE A 140 -1.32 -12.21 19.44
N ASP A 141 -0.68 -13.11 20.17
CA ASP A 141 0.10 -12.80 21.38
C ASP A 141 1.40 -13.63 21.33
N PRO A 142 2.37 -13.24 20.48
CA PRO A 142 3.59 -14.02 20.21
C PRO A 142 4.45 -14.27 21.46
N GLN A 143 4.24 -13.50 22.52
CA GLN A 143 4.94 -13.66 23.80
C GLN A 143 4.16 -14.49 24.84
N ALA A 144 2.90 -14.86 24.55
CA ALA A 144 2.01 -15.63 25.41
C ALA A 144 1.85 -15.01 26.83
N SER A 145 1.76 -13.69 26.90
CA SER A 145 1.72 -12.94 28.17
C SER A 145 0.36 -12.34 28.50
N TYR A 146 -0.53 -12.18 27.51
CA TYR A 146 -1.78 -11.45 27.66
C TYR A 146 -3.00 -12.34 27.51
N VAL A 147 -3.06 -13.14 26.44
CA VAL A 147 -4.28 -13.89 26.10
C VAL A 147 -4.30 -15.23 26.84
N PRO A 148 -5.37 -15.53 27.60
CA PRO A 148 -5.40 -16.69 28.49
C PRO A 148 -5.40 -18.03 27.74
N GLY A 149 -4.69 -19.01 28.32
CA GLY A 149 -4.69 -20.40 27.84
C GLY A 149 -4.07 -20.58 26.45
N ILE A 150 -3.15 -19.71 26.04
CA ILE A 150 -2.40 -19.86 24.79
C ILE A 150 -1.37 -20.99 24.88
N HIS A 151 -1.24 -21.74 23.78
CA HIS A 151 -0.17 -22.72 23.62
C HIS A 151 1.06 -22.03 23.01
N PRO A 152 2.29 -22.18 23.55
CA PRO A 152 3.48 -21.50 23.02
C PRO A 152 3.76 -21.77 21.53
N ALA A 153 3.40 -22.95 21.01
CA ALA A 153 3.53 -23.27 19.59
C ALA A 153 2.48 -22.61 18.68
N ASN A 154 1.37 -22.09 19.24
CA ASN A 154 0.32 -21.38 18.52
C ASN A 154 -0.06 -20.12 19.33
N PRO A 155 0.79 -19.08 19.31
CA PRO A 155 0.68 -17.95 20.21
C PRO A 155 -0.38 -16.94 19.77
N GLY A 156 -1.64 -17.40 19.77
CA GLY A 156 -2.83 -16.63 19.44
C GLY A 156 -4.12 -17.41 19.73
N LYS A 157 -5.26 -16.74 19.56
CA LYS A 157 -6.60 -17.33 19.65
C LYS A 157 -7.46 -16.89 18.47
N MET A 158 -8.35 -17.77 18.05
CA MET A 158 -9.40 -17.48 17.08
C MET A 158 -10.74 -17.81 17.72
N VAL A 159 -11.66 -16.85 17.67
CA VAL A 159 -13.03 -16.95 18.19
C VAL A 159 -13.98 -17.00 17.00
N ASP A 160 -14.85 -18.01 16.97
CA ASP A 160 -15.83 -18.21 15.91
C ASP A 160 -17.20 -17.65 16.31
N LEU A 161 -17.59 -16.52 15.70
CA LEU A 161 -18.83 -15.80 15.91
C LEU A 161 -20.07 -16.56 15.38
N SER A 162 -19.88 -17.57 14.53
CA SER A 162 -20.97 -18.46 14.11
C SER A 162 -21.49 -19.31 15.28
N THR A 163 -20.63 -19.56 16.28
CA THR A 163 -20.96 -20.37 17.45
C THR A 163 -21.55 -19.55 18.61
N LYS A 164 -22.42 -20.16 19.42
CA LYS A 164 -22.96 -19.53 20.64
C LYS A 164 -21.85 -19.21 21.65
N ASN A 165 -20.88 -20.10 21.80
CA ASN A 165 -19.78 -19.91 22.75
C ASN A 165 -18.88 -18.73 22.35
N GLY A 166 -18.57 -18.58 21.05
CA GLY A 166 -17.79 -17.44 20.57
C GLY A 166 -18.49 -16.11 20.80
N ARG A 167 -19.80 -16.03 20.50
CA ARG A 167 -20.59 -14.82 20.78
C ARG A 167 -20.69 -14.50 22.27
N ASN A 168 -20.90 -15.52 23.10
CA ASN A 168 -20.93 -15.35 24.56
C ASN A 168 -19.59 -14.82 25.09
N LEU A 169 -18.46 -15.32 24.58
CA LEU A 169 -17.13 -14.83 24.94
C LEU A 169 -16.97 -13.35 24.58
N VAL A 170 -17.34 -12.97 23.35
CA VAL A 170 -17.27 -11.57 22.89
C VAL A 170 -18.13 -10.66 23.75
N ALA A 171 -19.37 -11.05 24.02
CA ALA A 171 -20.29 -10.28 24.89
C ALA A 171 -19.81 -10.19 26.35
N SER A 172 -19.01 -11.15 26.82
CA SER A 172 -18.50 -11.15 28.20
C SER A 172 -17.25 -10.30 28.43
N LEU A 173 -16.60 -9.80 27.36
CA LEU A 173 -15.34 -9.05 27.42
C LEU A 173 -15.43 -7.72 26.63
N PRO A 174 -16.29 -6.78 27.07
CA PRO A 174 -16.51 -5.53 26.33
C PRO A 174 -15.26 -4.66 26.20
N ALA A 175 -14.40 -4.55 27.23
CA ALA A 175 -13.12 -3.82 27.10
C ALA A 175 -12.26 -4.30 25.92
N VAL A 176 -12.29 -5.61 25.64
CA VAL A 176 -11.52 -6.22 24.55
C VAL A 176 -12.20 -5.96 23.20
N PHE A 177 -13.50 -6.22 23.09
CA PHE A 177 -14.18 -6.33 21.79
C PHE A 177 -15.09 -5.16 21.40
N SER A 178 -15.65 -4.38 22.33
CA SER A 178 -16.57 -3.28 21.99
C SER A 178 -15.96 -2.26 21.03
N PRO A 179 -14.67 -1.90 21.13
CA PRO A 179 -14.06 -0.95 20.20
C PRO A 179 -13.91 -1.47 18.75
N LEU A 180 -14.16 -2.77 18.51
CA LEU A 180 -14.29 -3.30 17.15
C LEU A 180 -15.67 -3.05 16.55
N ASN A 181 -16.68 -2.60 17.32
CA ASN A 181 -18.05 -2.30 16.86
C ASN A 181 -18.12 -0.96 16.09
N ILE A 182 -17.25 -0.82 15.10
CA ILE A 182 -17.15 0.34 14.23
C ILE A 182 -17.20 -0.11 12.78
N PHE A 183 -17.52 0.83 11.89
CA PHE A 183 -17.52 0.62 10.45
C PHE A 183 -18.37 -0.60 10.00
N GLY A 184 -19.44 -0.93 10.73
CA GLY A 184 -20.40 -1.97 10.37
C GLY A 184 -20.20 -3.34 11.01
N ALA A 185 -19.27 -3.51 11.96
CA ALA A 185 -19.01 -4.82 12.58
C ALA A 185 -20.13 -5.31 13.52
N HIS A 186 -20.66 -4.45 14.40
CA HIS A 186 -21.80 -4.74 15.31
C HIS A 186 -21.72 -6.12 16.03
N LEU A 187 -20.57 -6.48 16.59
CA LEU A 187 -20.29 -7.80 17.16
C LEU A 187 -21.18 -8.15 18.37
N GLU A 188 -21.56 -7.15 19.16
CA GLU A 188 -22.39 -7.33 20.37
C GLU A 188 -23.88 -7.48 20.06
N GLU A 189 -24.32 -7.02 18.89
CA GLU A 189 -25.72 -7.12 18.45
C GLU A 189 -26.04 -8.51 17.86
N GLY A 190 -25.14 -9.47 18.04
CA GLY A 190 -25.28 -10.82 17.51
C GLY A 190 -25.03 -10.91 16.00
N ASN A 191 -24.37 -9.90 15.39
CA ASN A 191 -23.92 -9.99 14.02
C ASN A 191 -23.01 -11.21 13.86
N LYS A 192 -23.42 -12.13 12.99
CA LYS A 192 -22.70 -13.38 12.76
C LYS A 192 -21.61 -13.25 11.72
N ASN A 193 -21.70 -12.25 10.84
CA ASN A 193 -20.80 -12.10 9.71
C ASN A 193 -20.57 -10.62 9.38
N PHE A 194 -19.34 -10.16 9.62
CA PHE A 194 -18.91 -8.82 9.26
C PHE A 194 -18.35 -8.81 7.83
N ASP A 195 -18.95 -8.00 6.95
CA ASP A 195 -18.46 -7.80 5.58
C ASP A 195 -17.35 -6.74 5.54
N GLY A 196 -16.16 -7.16 5.94
CA GLY A 196 -14.98 -6.32 6.01
C GLY A 196 -13.94 -6.91 6.97
N THR A 197 -12.90 -6.13 7.21
CA THR A 197 -11.87 -6.45 8.20
C THR A 197 -11.53 -5.22 9.01
N THR A 198 -11.58 -5.32 10.33
CA THR A 198 -11.16 -4.26 11.25
C THR A 198 -10.09 -4.80 12.18
N PHE A 199 -8.90 -4.22 12.10
CA PHE A 199 -7.82 -4.40 13.06
C PHE A 199 -7.92 -3.38 14.17
N ARG A 200 -7.55 -3.80 15.38
CA ARG A 200 -7.33 -2.99 16.56
C ARG A 200 -5.91 -3.24 17.06
N PHE A 201 -5.15 -2.16 17.14
CA PHE A 201 -3.81 -2.13 17.68
C PHE A 201 -3.85 -1.30 18.97
N ALA A 202 -4.09 -1.94 20.11
CA ALA A 202 -3.99 -1.30 21.42
C ALA A 202 -2.55 -0.86 21.65
N LEU A 203 -2.32 0.44 21.88
CA LEU A 203 -0.98 1.00 21.93
C LEU A 203 -0.24 0.46 23.14
N ARG A 204 1.01 0.05 22.94
CA ARG A 204 1.88 -0.38 24.03
C ARG A 204 2.12 0.79 24.98
N THR A 205 1.81 0.61 26.25
CA THR A 205 2.11 1.59 27.31
C THR A 205 3.59 1.55 27.69
N PRO A 206 4.12 2.58 28.37
CA PRO A 206 5.49 2.56 28.89
C PRO A 206 5.77 1.34 29.81
N GLU A 207 4.80 0.94 30.62
CA GLU A 207 4.90 -0.21 31.53
C GLU A 207 4.97 -1.53 30.74
N ALA A 208 4.14 -1.67 29.71
CA ALA A 208 4.18 -2.82 28.79
C ALA A 208 5.51 -2.85 28.00
N ALA A 209 6.02 -1.70 27.55
CA ALA A 209 7.29 -1.59 26.84
C ALA A 209 8.51 -2.01 27.67
N ALA A 210 8.48 -1.78 28.99
CA ALA A 210 9.55 -2.20 29.90
C ALA A 210 9.69 -3.73 30.00
N THR A 211 8.62 -4.48 29.70
CA THR A 211 8.58 -5.95 29.83
C THR A 211 8.36 -6.70 28.51
N SER A 212 7.96 -6.00 27.44
CA SER A 212 7.71 -6.61 26.14
C SER A 212 8.98 -7.24 25.56
N ARG A 213 8.82 -8.45 25.02
CA ARG A 213 9.88 -9.15 24.28
C ARG A 213 9.93 -8.70 22.82
N LEU A 214 8.98 -7.91 22.34
CA LEU A 214 8.87 -7.50 20.94
C LEU A 214 9.53 -6.15 20.68
N SER A 215 9.17 -5.13 21.47
CA SER A 215 9.70 -3.77 21.35
C SER A 215 9.69 -3.06 22.70
N HIS A 216 10.74 -2.27 22.95
CA HIS A 216 10.86 -1.40 24.13
C HIS A 216 10.32 0.02 23.89
N GLN A 217 9.64 0.23 22.77
CA GLN A 217 9.02 1.51 22.43
C GLN A 217 7.51 1.49 22.71
N SER A 218 7.02 2.62 23.19
CA SER A 218 5.60 2.91 23.41
C SER A 218 5.18 4.11 22.55
N HIS A 219 3.90 4.17 22.17
CA HIS A 219 3.36 5.30 21.41
C HIS A 219 2.18 5.94 22.15
N SER A 220 2.13 7.27 22.15
CA SER A 220 0.98 8.03 22.65
C SER A 220 -0.10 8.18 21.56
N LEU A 221 -1.31 8.55 21.98
CA LEU A 221 -2.41 8.83 21.06
C LEU A 221 -2.08 10.01 20.13
N GLU A 222 -1.40 11.03 20.64
CA GLU A 222 -0.96 12.21 19.89
C GLU A 222 0.03 11.82 18.78
N GLN A 223 0.98 10.94 19.07
CA GLN A 223 1.92 10.43 18.05
C GLN A 223 1.19 9.67 16.93
N ILE A 224 0.13 8.92 17.27
CA ILE A 224 -0.73 8.27 16.26
C ILE A 224 -1.52 9.29 15.45
N ARG A 225 -2.06 10.34 16.08
CA ARG A 225 -2.75 11.44 15.37
C ARG A 225 -1.81 12.16 14.41
N ASP A 226 -0.57 12.45 14.82
CA ASP A 226 0.45 13.05 13.95
C ASP A 226 0.82 12.13 12.78
N LEU A 227 0.92 10.82 13.03
CA LEU A 227 1.16 9.84 11.99
C LEU A 227 -0.01 9.79 10.98
N LEU A 228 -1.26 9.84 11.46
CA LEU A 228 -2.44 9.89 10.60
C LEU A 228 -2.54 11.22 9.84
N LYS A 229 -2.10 12.35 10.42
CA LYS A 229 -1.99 13.62 9.69
C LYS A 229 -0.98 13.54 8.55
N GLN A 230 0.21 12.98 8.79
CA GLN A 230 1.19 12.75 7.72
C GLN A 230 0.63 11.82 6.63
N MET A 231 -0.19 10.84 7.02
CA MET A 231 -0.87 9.97 6.06
C MET A 231 -1.91 10.76 5.24
N ALA A 232 -2.66 11.67 5.87
CA ALA A 232 -3.63 12.54 5.21
C ALA A 232 -2.97 13.37 4.10
N GLU A 233 -1.81 13.97 4.41
CA GLU A 233 -1.01 14.76 3.46
C GLU A 233 -0.51 13.92 2.27
N ALA A 234 -0.24 12.63 2.49
CA ALA A 234 0.26 11.70 1.48
C ALA A 234 -0.83 10.82 0.83
N ALA A 235 -2.10 10.96 1.20
CA ALA A 235 -3.15 10.01 0.83
C ALA A 235 -3.37 9.90 -0.70
N SER A 236 -3.37 11.03 -1.41
CA SER A 236 -3.50 11.03 -2.88
C SER A 236 -2.33 10.31 -3.55
N SER A 237 -1.10 10.54 -3.09
CA SER A 237 0.08 9.83 -3.58
C SER A 237 -0.01 8.31 -3.34
N MET A 238 -0.57 7.88 -2.21
CA MET A 238 -0.71 6.45 -1.91
C MET A 238 -1.74 5.74 -2.81
N LEU A 239 -2.79 6.41 -3.28
CA LEU A 239 -3.80 5.80 -4.14
C LEU A 239 -3.35 5.59 -5.59
N LEU A 240 -2.35 6.35 -6.05
CA LEU A 240 -1.99 6.54 -7.46
C LEU A 240 -1.80 5.24 -8.25
N PHE A 241 -1.10 4.26 -7.67
CA PHE A 241 -0.78 2.99 -8.33
C PHE A 241 -1.36 1.76 -7.62
N LEU A 242 -2.27 1.96 -6.67
CA LEU A 242 -3.04 0.84 -6.10
C LEU A 242 -4.00 0.28 -7.14
N LYS A 243 -4.38 -0.99 -6.96
CA LYS A 243 -5.12 -1.78 -7.96
C LYS A 243 -6.62 -1.78 -7.68
N HIS A 244 -6.98 -1.77 -6.40
CA HIS A 244 -8.34 -1.94 -5.91
C HIS A 244 -8.78 -0.80 -4.98
N VAL A 245 -7.89 -0.31 -4.11
CA VAL A 245 -8.27 0.75 -3.15
C VAL A 245 -8.57 2.03 -3.92
N GLU A 246 -9.75 2.58 -3.69
CA GLU A 246 -10.29 3.78 -4.32
C GLU A 246 -10.46 4.93 -3.33
N CYS A 247 -10.50 4.63 -2.03
CA CYS A 247 -10.75 5.59 -0.98
C CYS A 247 -9.90 5.31 0.27
N ILE A 248 -9.29 6.37 0.80
CA ILE A 248 -8.62 6.40 2.10
C ILE A 248 -9.33 7.44 2.97
N GLU A 249 -9.84 7.02 4.12
CA GLU A 249 -10.48 7.91 5.09
C GLU A 249 -9.76 7.83 6.44
N ILE A 250 -9.73 8.94 7.15
CA ILE A 250 -9.08 9.06 8.45
C ILE A 250 -10.09 9.65 9.42
N TYR A 251 -10.12 9.06 10.62
CA TYR A 251 -11.03 9.41 11.68
C TYR A 251 -10.26 9.68 12.98
N ASP A 252 -10.82 10.55 13.81
CA ASP A 252 -10.47 10.66 15.23
C ASP A 252 -11.67 10.20 16.06
N TRP A 253 -11.43 9.43 17.11
CA TRP A 253 -12.47 9.01 18.04
C TRP A 253 -12.12 9.45 19.46
N PRO A 254 -12.49 10.70 19.82
CA PRO A 254 -12.33 11.22 21.17
C PRO A 254 -13.13 10.42 22.21
N ALA A 255 -12.68 10.47 23.46
CA ALA A 255 -13.28 9.69 24.56
C ALA A 255 -14.72 10.14 24.88
N ASP A 256 -15.04 11.41 24.66
CA ASP A 256 -16.35 12.04 24.87
C ASP A 256 -17.33 11.84 23.72
N GLN A 257 -16.90 11.20 22.63
CA GLN A 257 -17.74 10.99 21.44
C GLN A 257 -18.25 9.55 21.37
N GLU A 258 -19.54 9.41 21.06
CA GLU A 258 -20.16 8.09 20.87
C GLU A 258 -19.63 7.39 19.62
N SER A 259 -19.36 8.14 18.55
CA SER A 259 -18.89 7.63 17.26
C SER A 259 -17.62 8.33 16.75
N PRO A 260 -16.81 7.66 15.91
CA PRO A 260 -15.65 8.29 15.25
C PRO A 260 -16.04 9.45 14.33
N GLN A 261 -15.25 10.51 14.34
CA GLN A 261 -15.41 11.69 13.49
C GLN A 261 -14.45 11.61 12.30
N GLN A 262 -14.97 11.76 11.08
CA GLN A 262 -14.12 11.79 9.89
C GLN A 262 -13.37 13.12 9.80
N ILE A 263 -12.04 13.05 9.76
CA ILE A 263 -11.17 14.24 9.70
C ILE A 263 -10.48 14.42 8.35
N HIS A 264 -10.40 13.37 7.53
CA HIS A 264 -9.88 13.44 6.17
C HIS A 264 -10.51 12.37 5.28
N SER A 265 -10.67 12.68 4.00
CA SER A 265 -11.01 11.71 2.96
C SER A 265 -10.25 12.05 1.68
N THR A 266 -9.63 11.04 1.08
CA THR A 266 -9.18 11.09 -0.30
C THR A 266 -9.80 9.95 -1.07
N PHE A 267 -10.45 10.25 -2.19
CA PHE A 267 -11.00 9.24 -3.09
C PHE A 267 -10.67 9.58 -4.54
N LEU A 268 -10.68 8.56 -5.38
CA LEU A 268 -10.51 8.71 -6.82
C LEU A 268 -11.81 8.47 -7.59
N ARG A 269 -11.89 9.07 -8.77
CA ARG A 269 -12.96 8.89 -9.76
C ARG A 269 -12.34 8.72 -11.15
N SER A 270 -13.09 8.03 -12.00
CA SER A 270 -12.80 7.99 -13.43
C SER A 270 -12.98 9.36 -14.06
N ALA A 271 -12.09 9.69 -15.00
CA ALA A 271 -12.12 10.92 -15.77
C ALA A 271 -12.59 10.65 -17.22
N ASP A 272 -12.70 11.71 -18.02
CA ASP A 272 -12.96 11.66 -19.47
C ASP A 272 -14.20 10.85 -19.88
N GLY A 273 -15.21 10.78 -19.01
CA GLY A 273 -16.46 10.04 -19.26
C GLY A 273 -16.33 8.52 -19.20
N GLU A 274 -15.16 7.96 -18.85
CA GLU A 274 -15.00 6.53 -18.64
C GLU A 274 -15.74 6.07 -17.37
N SER A 275 -16.25 4.83 -17.37
CA SER A 275 -16.91 4.26 -16.18
C SER A 275 -15.89 3.84 -15.12
N MET A 276 -16.31 3.84 -13.85
CA MET A 276 -15.49 3.32 -12.75
C MET A 276 -15.09 1.86 -12.95
N ASP A 277 -15.95 1.05 -13.58
CA ASP A 277 -15.65 -0.37 -13.83
C ASP A 277 -14.54 -0.54 -14.87
N LEU A 278 -14.50 0.32 -15.90
CA LEU A 278 -13.41 0.34 -16.86
C LEU A 278 -12.10 0.77 -16.19
N LEU A 279 -12.13 1.82 -15.36
CA LEU A 279 -10.97 2.25 -14.58
C LEU A 279 -10.46 1.13 -13.66
N ARG A 280 -11.35 0.45 -12.93
CA ARG A 280 -11.02 -0.71 -12.08
C ARG A 280 -10.35 -1.83 -12.88
N MET A 281 -10.89 -2.15 -14.05
CA MET A 281 -10.32 -3.16 -14.94
C MET A 281 -8.90 -2.79 -15.38
N LYS A 282 -8.68 -1.53 -15.77
CA LYS A 282 -7.35 -1.04 -16.15
C LYS A 282 -6.36 -1.03 -14.98
N ARG A 283 -6.76 -0.56 -13.78
CA ARG A 283 -5.93 -0.54 -12.56
C ARG A 283 -5.53 -1.94 -12.09
N SER A 284 -6.46 -2.89 -12.17
CA SER A 284 -6.24 -4.29 -11.76
C SER A 284 -5.67 -5.18 -12.87
N TYR A 285 -5.36 -4.65 -14.06
CA TYR A 285 -4.92 -5.45 -15.20
C TYR A 285 -3.69 -6.31 -14.91
N VAL A 286 -2.74 -5.80 -14.11
CA VAL A 286 -1.53 -6.52 -13.69
C VAL A 286 -1.82 -7.79 -12.88
N ILE A 287 -3.00 -7.90 -12.26
CA ILE A 287 -3.40 -9.08 -11.46
C ILE A 287 -3.71 -10.26 -12.37
N THR A 288 -4.22 -10.03 -13.58
CA THR A 288 -4.52 -11.13 -14.51
C THR A 288 -3.32 -11.52 -15.37
N ALA A 289 -2.32 -10.63 -15.48
CA ALA A 289 -1.06 -10.81 -16.19
C ALA A 289 -0.24 -12.09 -15.87
N PRO A 290 -0.08 -12.53 -14.60
CA PRO A 290 0.70 -13.72 -14.28
C PRO A 290 0.23 -15.01 -14.98
N ASN A 291 -1.00 -15.05 -15.52
CA ASN A 291 -1.47 -16.23 -16.22
C ASN A 291 -0.80 -16.47 -17.58
N LYS A 292 -0.32 -15.42 -18.31
CA LYS A 292 0.62 -15.49 -19.45
C LYS A 292 1.20 -14.10 -19.73
N VAL A 293 2.53 -13.97 -19.74
CA VAL A 293 3.20 -12.77 -20.29
C VAL A 293 2.79 -12.60 -21.76
N PRO A 294 2.27 -11.43 -22.18
CA PRO A 294 1.77 -11.27 -23.54
C PRO A 294 2.91 -11.33 -24.56
N SER A 295 2.63 -11.88 -25.75
CA SER A 295 3.60 -11.97 -26.84
C SER A 295 3.98 -10.63 -27.45
N LYS A 296 3.15 -9.60 -27.23
CA LYS A 296 3.39 -8.22 -27.62
C LYS A 296 3.17 -7.30 -26.40
N PRO A 297 3.90 -6.18 -26.28
CA PRO A 297 3.63 -5.18 -25.26
C PRO A 297 2.16 -4.74 -25.29
N GLN A 298 1.54 -4.64 -24.12
CA GLN A 298 0.16 -4.18 -23.95
C GLN A 298 0.15 -2.90 -23.12
N ALA A 299 -0.24 -1.79 -23.74
CA ALA A 299 -0.43 -0.52 -23.06
C ALA A 299 -1.76 -0.50 -22.29
N VAL A 300 -1.72 0.00 -21.06
CA VAL A 300 -2.88 0.14 -20.18
C VAL A 300 -2.82 1.54 -19.57
N ASP A 301 -3.54 2.45 -20.21
CA ASP A 301 -3.52 3.87 -19.86
C ASP A 301 -4.91 4.35 -19.44
N TYR A 302 -4.94 5.25 -18.48
CA TYR A 302 -6.17 5.85 -17.94
C TYR A 302 -5.89 7.21 -17.33
N VAL A 303 -6.95 8.00 -17.24
CA VAL A 303 -6.98 9.27 -16.52
C VAL A 303 -7.90 9.12 -15.33
N MET A 304 -7.52 9.69 -14.19
CA MET A 304 -8.34 9.71 -13.00
C MET A 304 -8.25 11.04 -12.27
N ASP A 305 -9.34 11.39 -11.63
CA ASP A 305 -9.44 12.55 -10.75
C ASP A 305 -9.38 12.08 -9.31
N MET A 306 -8.53 12.71 -8.50
CA MET A 306 -8.45 12.54 -7.05
C MET A 306 -9.04 13.76 -6.38
N THR A 307 -9.84 13.53 -5.34
CA THR A 307 -10.41 14.59 -4.50
C THR A 307 -10.03 14.30 -3.06
N SER A 308 -9.36 15.25 -2.43
CA SER A 308 -8.98 15.22 -1.01
C SER A 308 -9.69 16.33 -0.25
N SER A 309 -10.21 16.04 0.94
CA SER A 309 -10.81 17.04 1.84
C SER A 309 -10.45 16.74 3.30
N GLY A 310 -10.42 17.78 4.13
CA GLY A 310 -10.13 17.68 5.57
C GLY A 310 -8.69 18.03 5.93
N ILE A 311 -8.18 17.46 7.04
CA ILE A 311 -6.83 17.77 7.54
C ILE A 311 -5.75 17.40 6.52
N GLY A 312 -4.62 18.12 6.54
CA GLY A 312 -3.49 17.82 5.63
C GLY A 312 -3.72 18.24 4.17
N VAL A 313 -4.88 18.81 3.83
CA VAL A 313 -5.14 19.39 2.52
C VAL A 313 -4.65 20.84 2.51
N ALA A 314 -3.63 21.14 1.71
CA ALA A 314 -3.23 22.52 1.44
C ALA A 314 -4.31 23.21 0.60
N THR A 315 -4.85 24.32 1.08
CA THR A 315 -5.79 25.17 0.32
C THR A 315 -5.00 26.12 -0.57
N ASP A 316 -5.06 25.90 -1.87
CA ASP A 316 -4.66 26.92 -2.86
C ASP A 316 -5.78 27.97 -2.97
N VAL A 317 -5.91 28.85 -1.97
CA VAL A 317 -6.86 29.97 -2.05
C VAL A 317 -6.20 31.28 -1.57
N GLN A 318 -5.58 31.97 -2.52
CA GLN A 318 -5.73 33.43 -2.62
C GLN A 318 -6.95 33.70 -3.52
N ASN A 319 -8.16 33.59 -2.99
CA ASN A 319 -9.32 34.24 -3.59
C ASN A 319 -9.84 35.25 -2.58
N ASP A 320 -9.63 36.52 -2.90
CA ASP A 320 -10.38 37.63 -2.34
C ASP A 320 -11.85 37.46 -2.76
N GLY A 321 -12.74 37.24 -1.79
CA GLY A 321 -14.18 37.31 -1.99
C GLY A 321 -14.89 35.95 -1.98
N ASP A 322 -15.73 35.81 -0.96
CA ASP A 322 -16.87 34.91 -0.83
C ASP A 322 -16.66 33.40 -0.58
N GLU A 323 -17.22 33.00 0.58
CA GLU A 323 -17.40 31.66 1.14
C GLU A 323 -16.14 30.82 1.43
N LYS A 324 -15.91 30.54 2.72
CA LYS A 324 -14.93 29.57 3.22
C LYS A 324 -15.30 28.16 2.77
N ASP A 325 -15.01 27.81 1.52
CA ASP A 325 -15.08 26.42 1.07
C ASP A 325 -14.02 25.63 1.86
N GLN A 326 -14.47 24.65 2.64
CA GLN A 326 -13.59 23.83 3.45
C GLN A 326 -12.63 23.09 2.51
N GLY A 327 -11.32 23.35 2.63
CA GLY A 327 -10.30 22.99 1.65
C GLY A 327 -10.46 21.65 0.95
N VAL A 328 -10.96 21.70 -0.29
CA VAL A 328 -11.00 20.56 -1.21
C VAL A 328 -9.87 20.71 -2.21
N LYS A 329 -8.97 19.73 -2.27
CA LYS A 329 -7.94 19.64 -3.32
C LYS A 329 -8.39 18.65 -4.38
N LYS A 330 -8.34 19.06 -5.64
CA LYS A 330 -8.62 18.21 -6.80
C LYS A 330 -7.36 18.05 -7.61
N GLU A 331 -7.02 16.82 -7.95
CA GLU A 331 -5.85 16.50 -8.78
C GLU A 331 -6.29 15.62 -9.94
N ARG A 332 -5.90 15.96 -11.16
CA ARG A 332 -6.07 15.09 -12.33
C ARG A 332 -4.76 14.42 -12.67
N TRP A 333 -4.78 13.10 -12.85
CA TRP A 333 -3.60 12.31 -13.16
C TRP A 333 -3.81 11.49 -14.43
N ILE A 334 -2.83 11.52 -15.32
CA ILE A 334 -2.69 10.51 -16.37
C ILE A 334 -1.73 9.43 -15.90
N VAL A 335 -2.12 8.18 -16.10
CA VAL A 335 -1.28 7.01 -15.83
C VAL A 335 -1.13 6.24 -17.13
N CYS A 336 0.12 5.96 -17.51
CA CYS A 336 0.45 5.09 -18.63
C CYS A 336 1.25 3.89 -18.12
N ASN A 337 0.66 2.70 -18.19
CA ASN A 337 1.32 1.46 -17.81
C ASN A 337 1.54 0.57 -19.03
N GLN A 338 2.47 -0.37 -18.92
CA GLN A 338 2.68 -1.40 -19.91
C GLN A 338 2.87 -2.75 -19.25
N LEU A 339 2.29 -3.78 -19.85
CA LEU A 339 2.58 -5.18 -19.58
C LEU A 339 3.38 -5.78 -20.74
N GLY A 340 4.51 -6.39 -20.42
CA GLY A 340 5.39 -7.02 -21.40
C GLY A 340 6.17 -6.05 -22.28
N GLY A 341 7.09 -6.60 -23.06
CA GLY A 341 8.14 -5.90 -23.80
C GLY A 341 9.55 -6.42 -23.53
N GLY A 342 10.36 -6.38 -24.58
CA GLY A 342 11.82 -6.48 -24.56
C GLY A 342 12.41 -7.64 -23.77
N ASN A 343 13.46 -7.33 -23.01
CA ASN A 343 14.16 -8.24 -22.12
C ASN A 343 13.34 -8.60 -20.88
N ALA A 344 12.54 -7.67 -20.35
CA ALA A 344 11.68 -7.95 -19.19
C ALA A 344 10.74 -9.14 -19.45
N SER A 345 10.14 -9.24 -20.63
CA SER A 345 9.29 -10.40 -20.97
C SER A 345 10.07 -11.70 -21.09
N ARG A 346 11.30 -11.64 -21.61
CA ARG A 346 12.19 -12.80 -21.71
C ARG A 346 12.58 -13.30 -20.33
N MET A 347 12.98 -12.41 -19.42
CA MET A 347 13.30 -12.74 -18.03
C MET A 347 12.11 -13.34 -17.28
N ALA A 348 10.91 -12.79 -17.46
CA ALA A 348 9.71 -13.29 -16.80
C ALA A 348 9.26 -14.68 -17.29
N GLN A 349 9.69 -15.09 -18.48
CA GLN A 349 9.42 -16.41 -19.05
C GLN A 349 10.58 -17.39 -18.87
N ASP A 350 11.71 -16.94 -18.31
CA ASP A 350 12.89 -17.78 -18.11
C ASP A 350 12.67 -18.79 -16.96
N PRO A 351 12.70 -20.10 -17.23
CA PRO A 351 12.56 -21.12 -16.19
C PRO A 351 13.60 -20.99 -15.06
N GLY A 352 14.81 -20.52 -15.36
CA GLY A 352 15.88 -20.28 -14.39
C GLY A 352 15.55 -19.17 -13.39
N LEU A 353 14.70 -18.21 -13.79
CA LEU A 353 14.28 -17.08 -12.96
C LEU A 353 12.87 -17.27 -12.37
N SER A 354 12.25 -18.44 -12.56
CA SER A 354 10.88 -18.73 -12.06
C SER A 354 10.73 -18.53 -10.55
N HIS A 355 11.78 -18.83 -9.78
CA HIS A 355 11.83 -18.60 -8.32
C HIS A 355 11.70 -17.11 -7.94
N MET A 356 12.09 -16.21 -8.84
CA MET A 356 11.96 -14.77 -8.67
C MET A 356 10.56 -14.26 -9.01
N LYS A 357 9.61 -15.08 -9.49
CA LYS A 357 8.18 -14.74 -9.72
C LYS A 357 7.93 -13.42 -10.49
N LEU A 358 8.75 -13.12 -11.49
CA LEU A 358 8.82 -11.81 -12.16
C LEU A 358 7.52 -11.46 -12.93
N ILE A 359 7.05 -10.22 -12.83
CA ILE A 359 5.89 -9.71 -13.57
C ILE A 359 6.31 -8.48 -14.39
N PRO A 360 6.34 -8.54 -15.73
CA PRO A 360 6.87 -7.45 -16.56
C PRO A 360 5.84 -6.32 -16.65
N TRP A 361 5.69 -5.56 -15.57
CA TRP A 361 4.74 -4.45 -15.43
C TRP A 361 5.45 -3.23 -14.88
N ALA A 362 5.43 -2.15 -15.66
CA ALA A 362 5.89 -0.84 -15.24
C ALA A 362 5.18 0.27 -16.00
N GLY A 363 5.25 1.48 -15.47
CA GLY A 363 4.55 2.64 -16.02
C GLY A 363 4.98 3.93 -15.36
N VAL A 364 4.35 5.01 -15.79
CA VAL A 364 4.55 6.35 -15.22
C VAL A 364 3.22 7.05 -15.02
N ALA A 365 3.22 8.04 -14.13
CA ALA A 365 2.08 8.92 -13.92
C ALA A 365 2.50 10.38 -13.77
N ALA A 366 1.76 11.28 -14.40
CA ALA A 366 1.98 12.72 -14.31
C ALA A 366 0.70 13.43 -13.89
N ARG A 367 0.86 14.49 -13.09
CA ARG A 367 -0.25 15.35 -12.70
C ARG A 367 -0.55 16.32 -13.83
N LEU A 368 -1.78 16.29 -14.33
CA LEU A 368 -2.28 17.18 -15.37
C LEU A 368 -2.91 18.45 -14.79
N SER A 369 -3.48 18.37 -13.57
CA SER A 369 -4.09 19.51 -12.90
C SER A 369 -4.03 19.36 -11.37
N PRO A 370 -3.82 20.44 -10.60
CA PRO A 370 -3.27 21.70 -11.08
C PRO A 370 -1.89 21.43 -11.70
N LEU A 371 -1.60 22.14 -12.80
CA LEU A 371 -0.27 22.12 -13.38
C LEU A 371 0.69 22.68 -12.33
N VAL A 372 1.85 22.05 -12.20
CA VAL A 372 2.80 22.45 -11.17
C VAL A 372 3.44 23.76 -11.63
N ASP A 373 3.01 24.90 -11.09
CA ASP A 373 3.76 26.17 -11.22
C ASP A 373 5.06 26.14 -10.41
N ASP A 374 5.26 25.08 -9.64
CA ASP A 374 6.32 24.93 -8.67
C ASP A 374 7.49 24.10 -9.23
N THR A 375 8.67 24.70 -9.19
CA THR A 375 9.97 24.01 -9.33
C THR A 375 10.20 22.90 -8.29
N SER A 376 9.30 22.71 -7.33
CA SER A 376 9.40 21.71 -6.25
C SER A 376 8.88 20.31 -6.58
N PHE A 377 8.18 20.09 -7.71
CA PHE A 377 7.71 18.73 -8.02
C PHE A 377 8.88 17.80 -8.29
N GLU A 378 9.04 16.81 -7.40
CA GLU A 378 10.03 15.76 -7.56
C GLU A 378 9.35 14.43 -7.81
N GLY A 379 9.59 13.87 -9.00
CA GLY A 379 9.25 12.49 -9.33
C GLY A 379 9.73 11.53 -8.24
N ALA A 380 8.94 10.49 -8.02
CA ALA A 380 9.16 9.51 -6.97
C ALA A 380 9.03 8.11 -7.57
N ALA A 381 9.77 7.19 -6.99
CA ALA A 381 9.70 5.78 -7.35
C ALA A 381 8.55 5.13 -6.59
N TYR A 382 7.84 4.23 -7.26
CA TYR A 382 6.74 3.45 -6.73
C TYR A 382 6.98 1.98 -6.99
N CYS A 383 6.63 1.19 -5.98
CA CYS A 383 6.27 -0.22 -6.16
C CYS A 383 4.87 -0.34 -5.60
N PHE A 384 3.88 0.11 -6.39
CA PHE A 384 2.47 0.33 -6.05
C PHE A 384 2.20 1.42 -5.00
N LEU A 385 3.00 1.50 -3.95
CA LEU A 385 3.04 2.59 -2.99
C LEU A 385 4.34 3.41 -3.15
N PRO A 386 4.34 4.69 -2.75
CA PRO A 386 5.49 5.55 -2.91
C PRO A 386 6.67 5.09 -2.05
N LEU A 387 7.83 4.93 -2.68
CA LEU A 387 9.12 4.73 -2.04
C LEU A 387 9.70 6.08 -1.60
N PRO A 388 10.59 6.11 -0.60
CA PRO A 388 11.38 7.29 -0.26
C PRO A 388 12.24 7.82 -1.41
N ALA A 389 12.67 6.95 -2.33
CA ALA A 389 13.52 7.32 -3.46
C ALA A 389 12.86 8.34 -4.41
N LYS A 390 13.64 9.39 -4.74
CA LYS A 390 13.25 10.45 -5.67
C LYS A 390 13.92 10.22 -7.02
N THR A 391 13.15 10.33 -8.10
CA THR A 391 13.62 10.10 -9.48
C THR A 391 14.07 11.38 -10.17
N LYS A 392 13.67 12.55 -9.65
CA LYS A 392 13.87 13.88 -10.26
C LYS A 392 13.26 14.05 -11.66
N LEU A 393 12.39 13.12 -12.07
CA LEU A 393 11.59 13.24 -13.30
C LEU A 393 10.33 14.08 -13.03
N PRO A 394 9.72 14.72 -14.05
CA PRO A 394 8.43 15.41 -13.93
C PRO A 394 7.24 14.45 -13.86
N CYS A 395 7.50 13.17 -13.61
CA CYS A 395 6.49 12.14 -13.41
C CYS A 395 6.93 11.16 -12.32
N HIS A 396 5.96 10.46 -11.77
CA HIS A 396 6.19 9.31 -10.90
C HIS A 396 6.43 8.05 -11.74
N VAL A 397 7.34 7.19 -11.28
CA VAL A 397 7.70 5.93 -11.97
C VAL A 397 7.27 4.77 -11.12
N ASN A 398 6.46 3.86 -11.67
CA ASN A 398 5.98 2.67 -10.98
C ASN A 398 6.41 1.40 -11.70
N GLY A 399 6.66 0.33 -10.94
CA GLY A 399 6.94 -0.97 -11.52
C GLY A 399 6.95 -2.09 -10.50
N TYR A 400 6.91 -3.32 -11.01
CA TYR A 400 7.08 -4.53 -10.20
C TYR A 400 8.56 -4.76 -9.85
N PHE A 401 9.16 -3.77 -9.20
CA PHE A 401 10.58 -3.70 -8.94
C PHE A 401 11.02 -4.67 -7.83
N GLU A 402 12.22 -5.20 -7.98
CA GLU A 402 12.98 -5.77 -6.87
C GLU A 402 13.49 -4.63 -5.98
N LEU A 403 13.18 -4.68 -4.69
CA LEU A 403 13.56 -3.62 -3.75
C LEU A 403 14.82 -3.99 -2.95
N SER A 404 15.53 -2.96 -2.49
CA SER A 404 16.52 -3.07 -1.42
C SER A 404 15.95 -3.75 -0.17
N SER A 405 16.81 -4.33 0.68
CA SER A 405 16.39 -5.07 1.89
C SER A 405 15.58 -4.23 2.87
N ASN A 406 15.91 -2.94 3.00
CA ASN A 406 15.16 -1.96 3.80
C ASN A 406 13.97 -1.33 3.04
N ARG A 407 13.80 -1.68 1.76
CA ARG A 407 12.70 -1.25 0.86
C ARG A 407 12.55 0.25 0.70
N ARG A 408 13.64 0.99 0.85
CA ARG A 408 13.64 2.45 0.66
C ARG A 408 13.92 2.86 -0.79
N ASP A 409 14.52 1.95 -1.56
CA ASP A 409 14.91 2.16 -2.95
C ASP A 409 14.79 0.85 -3.76
N VAL A 410 14.81 0.98 -5.08
CA VAL A 410 14.92 -0.14 -6.02
C VAL A 410 16.32 -0.76 -5.97
N TRP A 411 16.41 -2.05 -6.28
CA TRP A 411 17.66 -2.78 -6.35
C TRP A 411 18.39 -2.46 -7.66
N TRP A 412 19.60 -1.90 -7.59
CA TRP A 412 20.42 -1.57 -8.77
C TRP A 412 21.91 -1.56 -8.43
N GLY A 413 22.77 -1.58 -9.46
CA GLY A 413 24.23 -1.53 -9.33
C GLY A 413 24.94 -2.53 -10.26
N GLU A 414 26.24 -2.32 -10.50
CA GLU A 414 27.02 -3.12 -11.44
C GLU A 414 27.88 -4.20 -10.76
N ASP A 415 28.26 -3.99 -9.50
CA ASP A 415 29.14 -4.87 -8.71
C ASP A 415 28.37 -6.04 -8.06
N MET A 416 27.63 -6.81 -8.84
CA MET A 416 26.81 -7.92 -8.35
C MET A 416 26.96 -9.21 -9.17
N ALA A 417 26.77 -10.35 -8.51
CA ALA A 417 26.75 -11.69 -9.10
C ALA A 417 25.52 -12.49 -8.67
N GLY A 418 25.19 -13.55 -9.42
CA GLY A 418 24.06 -14.44 -9.13
C GLY A 418 22.72 -13.69 -9.07
N ASP A 419 21.88 -14.03 -8.08
CA ASP A 419 20.56 -13.43 -7.89
C ASP A 419 20.61 -11.90 -7.74
N GLY A 420 21.67 -11.36 -7.13
CA GLY A 420 21.86 -9.91 -7.00
C GLY A 420 21.94 -9.23 -8.37
N ARG A 421 22.64 -9.85 -9.33
CA ARG A 421 22.72 -9.36 -10.70
C ARG A 421 21.38 -9.50 -11.43
N ALA A 422 20.72 -10.64 -11.29
CA ALA A 422 19.42 -10.87 -11.91
C ALA A 422 18.36 -9.85 -11.44
N ARG A 423 18.37 -9.46 -10.16
CA ARG A 423 17.48 -8.40 -9.62
C ARG A 423 17.77 -7.03 -10.22
N ALA A 424 19.04 -6.70 -10.47
CA ALA A 424 19.43 -5.43 -11.08
C ALA A 424 19.06 -5.39 -12.56
N ASP A 425 19.37 -6.46 -13.31
CA ASP A 425 19.01 -6.61 -14.72
C ASP A 425 17.48 -6.57 -14.91
N TRP A 426 16.73 -7.12 -13.95
CA TRP A 426 15.27 -7.06 -13.94
C TRP A 426 14.76 -5.63 -13.85
N ASN A 427 15.22 -4.87 -12.85
CA ASN A 427 14.80 -3.48 -12.68
C ASN A 427 15.21 -2.61 -13.86
N TYR A 428 16.42 -2.79 -14.40
CA TYR A 428 16.84 -2.12 -15.63
C TYR A 428 15.89 -2.42 -16.79
N SER A 429 15.54 -3.70 -16.99
CA SER A 429 14.64 -4.12 -18.07
C SER A 429 13.24 -3.54 -17.90
N LEU A 430 12.70 -3.44 -16.68
CA LEU A 430 11.43 -2.76 -16.42
C LEU A 430 11.48 -1.28 -16.82
N LEU A 431 12.59 -0.60 -16.53
CA LEU A 431 12.75 0.82 -16.86
C LEU A 431 12.89 1.03 -18.37
N ALA A 432 13.77 0.27 -19.02
CA ALA A 432 14.10 0.42 -20.43
C ALA A 432 12.97 -0.07 -21.36
N ASP A 433 12.41 -1.26 -21.08
CA ASP A 433 11.48 -1.91 -22.00
C ASP A 433 10.01 -1.51 -21.78
N LEU A 434 9.67 -0.93 -20.61
CA LEU A 434 8.28 -0.67 -20.20
C LEU A 434 8.05 0.76 -19.71
N ALA A 435 8.82 1.24 -18.73
CA ALA A 435 8.60 2.58 -18.18
C ALA A 435 8.95 3.68 -19.18
N MET A 436 10.08 3.58 -19.90
CA MET A 436 10.49 4.55 -20.92
C MET A 436 9.49 4.66 -22.08
N PRO A 437 9.02 3.57 -22.72
CA PRO A 437 7.97 3.67 -23.74
C PRO A 437 6.65 4.21 -23.20
N SER A 438 6.30 3.88 -21.95
CA SER A 438 5.12 4.43 -21.28
C SER A 438 5.25 5.93 -21.02
N TYR A 439 6.45 6.42 -20.74
CA TYR A 439 6.73 7.85 -20.57
C TYR A 439 6.60 8.63 -21.87
N CYS A 440 7.18 8.11 -22.96
CA CYS A 440 6.99 8.69 -24.29
C CYS A 440 5.51 8.75 -24.68
N ARG A 441 4.75 7.67 -24.40
CA ARG A 441 3.31 7.60 -24.65
C ARG A 441 2.51 8.55 -23.77
N LEU A 442 2.89 8.72 -22.50
CA LEU A 442 2.27 9.66 -21.59
C LEU A 442 2.33 11.07 -22.15
N VAL A 443 3.50 11.54 -22.56
CA VAL A 443 3.68 12.89 -23.12
C VAL A 443 2.86 13.07 -24.40
N ALA A 444 2.95 12.11 -25.33
CA ALA A 444 2.18 12.17 -26.57
C ALA A 444 0.67 12.21 -26.32
N LYS A 445 0.16 11.40 -25.37
CA LYS A 445 -1.26 11.38 -25.02
C LYS A 445 -1.71 12.66 -24.33
N SER A 446 -0.92 13.19 -23.40
CA SER A 446 -1.21 14.46 -22.72
C SER A 446 -1.40 15.60 -23.72
N ILE A 447 -0.56 15.63 -24.76
CA ILE A 447 -0.66 16.63 -25.84
C ILE A 447 -1.87 16.36 -26.74
N SER A 448 -2.01 15.13 -27.26
CA SER A 448 -3.08 14.80 -28.23
C SER A 448 -4.48 14.93 -27.63
N ALA A 449 -4.64 14.68 -26.33
CA ALA A 449 -5.90 14.81 -25.61
C ALA A 449 -6.12 16.22 -25.04
N GLN A 450 -5.23 17.18 -25.36
CA GLN A 450 -5.30 18.57 -24.90
C GLN A 450 -5.36 18.70 -23.36
N HIS A 451 -4.72 17.77 -22.66
CA HIS A 451 -4.59 17.85 -21.20
C HIS A 451 -3.52 18.85 -20.76
N VAL A 452 -2.65 19.25 -21.67
CA VAL A 452 -1.64 20.30 -21.50
C VAL A 452 -1.80 21.35 -22.59
N SER A 453 -1.28 22.56 -22.35
CA SER A 453 -1.29 23.67 -23.30
C SER A 453 0.05 23.83 -24.01
N ALA A 454 0.08 24.70 -25.03
CA ALA A 454 1.31 25.13 -25.71
C ALA A 454 2.39 25.66 -24.75
N THR A 455 2.00 26.21 -23.60
CA THR A 455 2.91 26.81 -22.62
C THR A 455 3.36 25.84 -21.52
N THR A 456 2.76 24.65 -21.43
CA THR A 456 2.93 23.75 -20.28
C THR A 456 3.35 22.34 -20.66
N TYR A 457 3.21 21.94 -21.92
CA TYR A 457 3.56 20.57 -22.36
C TYR A 457 5.03 20.21 -22.12
N GLU A 458 5.95 21.16 -22.26
CA GLU A 458 7.40 20.94 -22.04
C GLU A 458 7.73 20.62 -20.58
N GLN A 459 6.85 20.99 -19.62
CA GLN A 459 7.04 20.64 -18.21
C GLN A 459 7.01 19.12 -17.98
N LEU A 460 6.46 18.35 -18.92
CA LEU A 460 6.46 16.89 -18.86
C LEU A 460 7.75 16.27 -19.42
N PHE A 461 8.67 17.05 -20.01
CA PHE A 461 9.91 16.53 -20.58
C PHE A 461 10.96 16.36 -19.47
N PRO A 462 11.82 15.33 -19.55
CA PRO A 462 12.87 15.15 -18.54
C PRO A 462 13.81 16.37 -18.54
N PRO A 463 14.37 16.75 -17.38
CA PRO A 463 15.31 17.84 -17.32
C PRO A 463 16.55 17.52 -18.18
N GLY A 464 17.08 18.53 -18.86
CA GLY A 464 18.24 18.38 -19.76
C GLY A 464 19.60 18.38 -19.06
N ASP A 465 19.62 18.43 -17.73
CA ASP A 465 20.84 18.39 -16.91
C ASP A 465 21.08 16.99 -16.32
N ASP A 466 22.26 16.77 -15.73
CA ASP A 466 22.61 15.51 -15.06
C ASP A 466 21.91 15.33 -13.68
N THR A 467 20.76 15.98 -13.42
CA THR A 467 20.06 15.86 -12.12
C THR A 467 19.37 14.52 -11.93
N VAL A 468 18.95 13.87 -13.02
CA VAL A 468 18.43 12.49 -12.99
C VAL A 468 19.61 11.54 -12.83
N THR A 469 19.60 10.73 -11.77
CA THR A 469 20.74 9.87 -11.39
C THR A 469 20.33 8.42 -11.19
N GLY A 470 21.33 7.55 -11.06
CA GLY A 470 21.13 6.13 -10.80
C GLY A 470 20.33 5.44 -11.92
N PRO A 471 19.45 4.48 -11.60
CA PRO A 471 18.74 3.69 -12.60
C PRO A 471 17.72 4.53 -13.40
N TRP A 472 17.33 5.71 -12.90
CA TRP A 472 16.31 6.56 -13.51
C TRP A 472 16.80 7.26 -14.78
N ARG A 473 18.12 7.37 -14.99
CA ARG A 473 18.71 7.89 -16.25
C ARG A 473 18.25 7.15 -17.49
N VAL A 474 17.89 5.87 -17.35
CA VAL A 474 17.32 5.07 -18.43
C VAL A 474 16.10 5.75 -19.08
N LEU A 475 15.27 6.45 -18.29
CA LEU A 475 14.12 7.17 -18.81
C LEU A 475 14.52 8.48 -19.49
N SER A 476 15.40 9.29 -18.88
CA SER A 476 15.83 10.56 -19.47
C SER A 476 16.61 10.37 -20.77
N ASP A 477 17.57 9.43 -20.77
CA ASP A 477 18.45 9.16 -21.91
C ASP A 477 17.67 8.53 -23.07
N GLY A 478 16.70 7.66 -22.76
CA GLY A 478 15.84 7.00 -23.75
C GLY A 478 14.73 7.89 -24.31
N PHE A 479 14.28 8.90 -23.56
CA PHE A 479 13.09 9.70 -23.89
C PHE A 479 13.18 10.36 -25.26
N PHE A 480 14.22 11.14 -25.54
CA PHE A 480 14.34 11.91 -26.79
C PHE A 480 14.42 11.02 -28.03
N SER A 481 15.05 9.85 -27.92
CA SER A 481 15.03 8.85 -28.99
C SER A 481 13.64 8.23 -29.14
N GLY A 482 12.94 7.98 -28.04
CA GLY A 482 11.62 7.36 -28.02
C GLY A 482 10.51 8.25 -28.60
N ILE A 483 10.60 9.57 -28.42
CA ILE A 483 9.60 10.52 -28.94
C ILE A 483 9.82 10.94 -30.40
N ARG A 484 10.93 10.53 -31.04
CA ARG A 484 11.31 10.99 -32.40
C ARG A 484 10.21 10.87 -33.45
N ASN A 485 9.35 9.84 -33.33
CA ASN A 485 8.26 9.56 -34.27
C ASN A 485 6.86 9.77 -33.65
N LEU A 486 6.77 10.47 -32.52
CA LEU A 486 5.51 10.74 -31.83
C LEU A 486 5.07 12.20 -32.05
N PRO A 487 3.76 12.49 -32.07
CA PRO A 487 3.24 13.85 -32.22
C PRO A 487 3.37 14.63 -30.91
N VAL A 488 4.61 14.96 -30.51
CA VAL A 488 4.92 15.62 -29.24
C VAL A 488 5.26 17.10 -29.37
N LEU A 489 5.15 17.66 -30.58
CA LEU A 489 5.22 19.10 -30.81
C LEU A 489 3.81 19.68 -30.75
N TYR A 490 3.59 20.62 -29.84
CA TYR A 490 2.30 21.28 -29.71
C TYR A 490 2.12 22.28 -30.86
N ASN A 491 1.06 22.11 -31.66
CA ASN A 491 0.66 23.11 -32.67
C ASN A 491 -0.74 23.64 -32.34
N SER A 492 -0.86 24.96 -32.14
CA SER A 492 -2.11 25.63 -31.75
C SER A 492 -3.13 25.77 -32.89
N SER A 493 -2.85 25.30 -34.10
CA SER A 493 -3.63 25.60 -35.30
C SER A 493 -4.82 24.67 -35.58
N SER A 494 -5.41 24.00 -34.58
CA SER A 494 -6.54 23.06 -34.81
C SER A 494 -7.88 23.49 -34.21
N SER A 495 -8.08 24.79 -33.93
CA SER A 495 -9.40 25.31 -33.52
C SER A 495 -9.66 26.69 -34.13
N ARG A 496 -9.63 26.75 -35.46
CA ARG A 496 -10.33 27.73 -36.31
C ARG A 496 -10.11 27.26 -37.73
N ASP A 497 -11.22 26.90 -38.39
CA ASP A 497 -11.51 27.13 -39.81
C ASP A 497 -12.48 26.03 -40.30
N ASP A 498 -13.77 26.26 -40.03
CA ASP A 498 -14.74 26.11 -41.11
C ASP A 498 -14.45 27.26 -42.11
N ASP A 499 -14.34 26.90 -43.38
CA ASP A 499 -14.16 27.78 -44.55
C ASP A 499 -12.86 28.61 -44.63
N GLU A 500 -11.86 28.08 -45.35
CA GLU A 500 -11.66 28.46 -46.76
C GLU A 500 -10.50 27.66 -47.37
N SER A 501 -10.65 27.37 -48.66
CA SER A 501 -9.68 26.74 -49.54
C SER A 501 -8.25 27.24 -49.38
N LEU A 502 -7.26 26.33 -49.47
CA LEU A 502 -6.21 26.41 -50.50
C LEU A 502 -5.33 25.15 -50.55
N SER A 503 -4.95 24.87 -51.78
CA SER A 503 -4.24 23.73 -52.37
C SER A 503 -2.87 23.38 -51.82
N ALA A 504 -2.55 22.07 -51.91
CA ALA A 504 -1.28 21.44 -52.30
C ALA A 504 0.04 22.17 -51.98
N TRP A 505 0.90 21.54 -51.18
CA TRP A 505 2.17 20.91 -51.60
C TRP A 505 2.66 19.95 -50.51
#